data_AF-A0AA88EFX2-F1
#
_entry.id   AF-A0AA88EFX2-F1
#
_cell.length_a   1.000
_cell.length_b   1.000
_cell.length_c   1.000
_cell.angle_alpha   90.00
_cell.angle_beta   90.00
_cell.angle_gamma   90.00
#
_symmetry.space_group_name_H-M   'P 1'
#
loop_
_entity.id
_entity.type
_entity.pdbx_description
1 polymer ?
#
loop_
_entity_poly.entity_id
_entity_poly.type
_entity_poly.pdbx_seq_one_letter_code
_entity_poly.pdbx_strand_id
1 'polypeptide(L)'
;MKFVQYITSSQFQQLSDRGSEIRTNNEYSSRGGRDGYRKLDQEMFEKTGKWEKRDGLWLQQHTAVDGELKDPACQKASELIMEYNTQASQGTFESVGTNDVLSHALSRPEHKGRVRGQSKFVKPSQYFNLS
;
A
#
# COMPACT_ATOMS: atom_id res chain seq x y z
N MET A 1 16.78 29.86 -22.91
CA MET A 1 16.03 28.64 -23.29
C MET A 1 16.40 27.55 -22.31
N LYS A 2 15.47 26.96 -21.54
CA LYS A 2 15.86 25.92 -20.56
C LYS A 2 14.89 24.75 -20.41
N PHE A 3 13.57 24.95 -20.49
CA PHE A 3 12.62 23.85 -20.21
C PHE A 3 12.46 22.86 -21.38
N VAL A 4 12.15 23.34 -22.58
CA VAL A 4 11.93 22.46 -23.76
C VAL A 4 13.18 21.64 -24.08
N GLN A 5 14.36 22.26 -24.05
CA GLN A 5 15.64 21.57 -24.26
C GLN A 5 15.94 20.52 -23.19
N TYR A 6 15.48 20.73 -21.95
CA TYR A 6 15.66 19.77 -20.86
C TYR A 6 14.77 18.54 -21.04
N ILE A 7 13.48 18.73 -21.32
CA ILE A 7 12.55 17.60 -21.51
C ILE A 7 12.83 16.79 -22.78
N THR A 8 13.48 17.38 -23.78
CA THR A 8 13.93 16.65 -24.99
C THR A 8 15.36 16.12 -24.87
N SER A 9 16.02 16.29 -23.71
CA SER A 9 17.36 15.76 -23.50
C SER A 9 17.34 14.24 -23.32
N SER A 10 18.43 13.57 -23.73
CA SER A 10 18.59 12.12 -23.52
C SER A 10 18.52 11.73 -22.05
N GLN A 11 19.06 12.56 -21.15
CA GLN A 11 19.01 12.34 -19.71
C GLN A 11 17.56 12.32 -19.21
N PHE A 12 16.72 13.26 -19.65
CA PHE A 12 15.32 13.27 -19.27
C PHE A 12 14.56 12.08 -19.83
N GLN A 13 14.81 11.70 -21.08
CA GLN A 13 14.18 10.52 -21.68
C GLN A 13 14.52 9.25 -20.90
N GLN A 14 15.78 9.04 -20.52
CA GLN A 14 16.20 7.91 -19.68
C GLN A 14 15.51 7.88 -18.32
N LEU A 15 15.32 9.05 -17.68
CA LEU A 15 14.58 9.15 -16.42
C LEU A 15 13.09 8.81 -16.60
N SER A 16 12.49 9.27 -17.69
CA SER A 16 11.10 8.98 -18.04
C SER A 16 10.89 7.49 -18.31
N ASP A 17 11.76 6.89 -19.11
CA ASP A 17 11.69 5.46 -19.46
C ASP A 17 11.82 4.59 -18.21
N ARG A 18 12.80 4.90 -17.34
CA ARG A 18 12.96 4.24 -16.04
C ARG A 18 11.70 4.37 -15.18
N GLY A 19 11.07 5.56 -15.16
CA GLY A 19 9.82 5.77 -14.43
C GLY A 19 8.67 4.92 -14.99
N SER A 20 8.59 4.81 -16.31
CA SER A 20 7.62 3.96 -17.01
C SER A 20 7.81 2.48 -16.70
N GLU A 21 9.05 1.98 -16.76
CA GLU A 21 9.41 0.60 -16.42
C GLU A 21 9.03 0.25 -14.98
N ILE A 22 9.35 1.13 -14.01
CA ILE A 22 8.97 0.94 -12.61
C ILE A 22 7.44 0.85 -12.46
N ARG A 23 6.70 1.68 -13.21
CA ARG A 23 5.23 1.67 -13.17
C ARG A 23 4.66 0.39 -13.76
N THR A 24 5.21 -0.10 -14.87
CA THR A 24 4.79 -1.36 -15.50
C THR A 24 5.05 -2.57 -14.61
N ASN A 25 6.14 -2.53 -13.83
CA ASN A 25 6.49 -3.58 -12.87
C ASN A 25 5.72 -3.50 -11.53
N ASN A 26 4.82 -2.52 -11.37
CA ASN A 26 4.03 -2.40 -10.14
C ASN A 26 2.88 -3.41 -10.13
N GLU A 27 3.03 -4.45 -9.34
CA GLU A 27 2.04 -5.53 -9.18
C GLU A 27 0.73 -5.06 -8.55
N TYR A 28 0.76 -4.09 -7.63
CA TYR A 28 -0.42 -3.58 -6.94
C TYR A 28 -0.62 -2.10 -7.24
N SER A 29 -1.51 -1.80 -8.19
CA SER A 29 -1.76 -0.42 -8.59
C SER A 29 -2.50 0.38 -7.51
N SER A 30 -1.81 1.35 -6.91
CA SER A 30 -2.39 2.25 -5.91
C SER A 30 -3.19 3.38 -6.57
N ARG A 31 -4.29 3.79 -5.91
CA ARG A 31 -5.18 4.87 -6.37
C ARG A 31 -5.08 6.15 -5.53
N GLY A 32 -4.32 6.14 -4.44
CA GLY A 32 -4.28 7.32 -3.57
C GLY A 32 -3.37 8.43 -4.05
N GLY A 33 -3.66 9.63 -3.52
CA GLY A 33 -2.99 10.87 -3.91
C GLY A 33 -1.71 11.17 -3.13
N ARG A 34 -1.28 12.43 -3.23
CA ARG A 34 -0.05 12.98 -2.64
C ARG A 34 0.10 12.70 -1.13
N ASP A 35 -1.01 12.72 -0.39
CA ASP A 35 -1.00 12.59 1.07
C ASP A 35 -0.99 11.13 1.57
N GLY A 36 -1.25 10.17 0.67
CA GLY A 36 -1.19 8.73 0.93
C GLY A 36 -2.02 8.27 2.15
N TYR A 37 -1.49 7.26 2.85
CA TYR A 37 -2.18 6.59 3.95
C TYR A 37 -2.50 7.48 5.15
N ARG A 38 -1.69 8.50 5.46
CA ARG A 38 -1.93 9.36 6.64
C ARG A 38 -3.26 10.12 6.53
N LYS A 39 -3.54 10.68 5.35
CA LYS A 39 -4.80 11.37 5.11
C LYS A 39 -5.96 10.39 5.07
N LEU A 40 -5.75 9.24 4.44
CA LEU A 40 -6.75 8.18 4.38
C LEU A 40 -7.19 7.73 5.77
N ASP A 41 -6.24 7.46 6.66
CA ASP A 41 -6.48 7.01 8.02
C ASP A 41 -7.23 8.07 8.84
N GLN A 42 -6.85 9.34 8.69
CA GLN A 42 -7.58 10.46 9.29
C GLN A 42 -9.04 10.55 8.79
N GLU A 43 -9.26 10.43 7.48
CA GLU A 43 -10.61 10.44 6.89
C GLU A 43 -11.45 9.26 7.37
N MET A 44 -10.84 8.08 7.57
CA MET A 44 -11.52 6.90 8.11
C MET A 44 -11.87 7.09 9.58
N PHE A 45 -10.96 7.67 10.37
CA PHE A 45 -11.22 8.04 11.76
C PHE A 45 -12.36 9.05 11.88
N GLU A 46 -12.37 10.09 11.05
CA GLU A 46 -13.44 11.10 11.06
C GLU A 46 -14.81 10.50 10.71
N LYS A 47 -14.86 9.48 9.85
CA LYS A 47 -16.11 8.80 9.46
C LYS A 47 -16.59 7.76 10.47
N THR A 48 -15.68 6.98 11.03
CA THR A 48 -16.02 5.79 11.85
C THR A 48 -15.78 5.98 13.34
N GLY A 49 -15.05 7.03 13.73
CA GLY A 49 -14.59 7.25 15.10
C GLY A 49 -13.49 6.30 15.55
N LYS A 50 -12.91 5.50 14.64
CA LYS A 50 -11.89 4.48 14.95
C LYS A 50 -10.75 4.53 13.95
N TRP A 51 -9.54 4.28 14.44
CA TRP A 51 -8.36 4.12 13.58
C TRP A 51 -8.45 2.79 12.84
N GLU A 52 -8.17 2.82 11.54
CA GLU A 52 -8.28 1.64 10.69
C GLU A 52 -7.03 0.78 10.78
N LYS A 53 -7.17 -0.53 10.62
CA LYS A 53 -6.02 -1.42 10.54
C LYS A 53 -5.30 -1.22 9.21
N ARG A 54 -4.00 -1.52 9.15
CA ARG A 54 -3.19 -1.26 7.94
C ARG A 54 -3.67 -2.04 6.71
N ASP A 55 -4.26 -3.22 6.90
CA ASP A 55 -4.88 -4.01 5.84
C ASP A 55 -6.13 -3.33 5.27
N GLY A 56 -6.98 -2.76 6.14
CA GLY A 56 -8.12 -1.94 5.72
C GLY A 56 -7.70 -0.67 4.98
N LEU A 57 -6.67 0.02 5.48
CA LEU A 57 -6.06 1.17 4.80
C LEU A 57 -5.49 0.78 3.44
N TRP A 58 -4.83 -0.38 3.35
CA TRP A 58 -4.31 -0.89 2.09
C TRP A 58 -5.46 -1.14 1.10
N LEU A 59 -6.53 -1.82 1.51
CA LEU A 59 -7.70 -2.04 0.66
C LEU A 59 -8.27 -0.73 0.13
N GLN A 60 -8.57 0.21 1.02
CA GLN A 60 -9.19 1.48 0.66
C GLN A 60 -8.33 2.29 -0.32
N GLN A 61 -7.01 2.24 -0.17
CA GLN A 61 -6.05 2.92 -1.06
C GLN A 61 -6.00 2.30 -2.49
N HIS A 62 -6.39 1.03 -2.64
CA HIS A 62 -6.38 0.31 -3.92
C HIS A 62 -7.76 0.23 -4.56
N THR A 63 -8.83 0.43 -3.77
CA THR A 63 -10.19 0.60 -4.26
C THR A 63 -10.32 1.87 -5.08
N ALA A 64 -10.96 1.79 -6.24
CA ALA A 64 -11.23 2.95 -7.07
C ALA A 64 -12.39 3.79 -6.51
N VAL A 65 -12.60 4.99 -7.08
CA VAL A 65 -13.62 5.94 -6.61
C VAL A 65 -15.05 5.37 -6.74
N ASP A 66 -15.26 4.48 -7.70
CA ASP A 66 -16.51 3.73 -7.90
C ASP A 66 -16.71 2.58 -6.88
N GLY A 67 -15.74 2.35 -6.00
CA GLY A 67 -15.76 1.26 -5.03
C GLY A 67 -15.20 -0.05 -5.55
N GLU A 68 -14.70 -0.11 -6.80
CA GLU A 68 -14.23 -1.36 -7.40
C GLU A 68 -12.70 -1.49 -7.36
N LEU A 69 -12.23 -2.71 -7.07
CA LEU A 69 -10.83 -3.09 -7.29
C LEU A 69 -10.67 -3.50 -8.75
N LYS A 70 -10.03 -2.66 -9.56
CA LYS A 70 -9.87 -2.91 -11.01
C LYS A 70 -8.68 -3.81 -11.35
N ASP A 71 -7.75 -3.93 -10.41
CA ASP A 71 -6.51 -4.67 -10.60
C ASP A 71 -6.70 -6.11 -10.11
N PRO A 72 -6.53 -7.13 -10.98
CA PRO A 72 -6.72 -8.53 -10.61
C PRO A 72 -5.84 -8.98 -9.43
N ALA A 73 -4.62 -8.44 -9.31
CA ALA A 73 -3.74 -8.77 -8.20
C ALA A 73 -4.27 -8.15 -6.89
N CYS A 74 -4.85 -6.95 -6.96
CA CYS A 74 -5.49 -6.32 -5.81
C CYS A 74 -6.81 -7.01 -5.42
N GLN A 75 -7.59 -7.51 -6.38
CA GLN A 75 -8.78 -8.33 -6.12
C GLN A 75 -8.40 -9.59 -5.34
N LYS A 76 -7.43 -10.36 -5.85
CA LYS A 76 -6.92 -11.56 -5.17
C LYS A 76 -6.38 -11.25 -3.77
N ALA A 77 -5.62 -10.17 -3.62
CA ALA A 77 -5.15 -9.72 -2.31
C ALA A 77 -6.30 -9.38 -1.36
N SER A 78 -7.39 -8.78 -1.87
CA SER A 78 -8.55 -8.46 -1.05
C SER A 78 -9.29 -9.69 -0.53
N GLU A 79 -9.43 -10.71 -1.37
CA GLU A 79 -10.00 -12.00 -0.98
C GLU A 79 -9.18 -12.65 0.14
N LEU A 80 -7.86 -12.67 0.00
CA LEU A 80 -6.96 -13.19 1.02
C LEU A 80 -7.00 -12.36 2.31
N ILE A 81 -7.08 -11.02 2.23
CA ILE A 81 -7.23 -10.17 3.42
C ILE A 81 -8.51 -10.52 4.17
N MET A 82 -9.63 -10.69 3.46
CA MET A 82 -10.90 -11.09 4.07
C MET A 82 -10.82 -12.48 4.71
N GLU A 83 -10.18 -13.43 4.03
CA GLU A 83 -9.94 -14.79 4.54
C GLU A 83 -9.11 -14.77 5.83
N TYR A 84 -7.94 -14.12 5.84
CA TYR A 84 -7.07 -14.05 7.01
C TYR A 84 -7.70 -13.27 8.18
N ASN A 85 -8.48 -12.21 7.89
CA ASN A 85 -9.24 -11.52 8.94
C ASN A 85 -10.32 -12.42 9.55
N THR A 86 -10.95 -13.28 8.74
CA THR A 86 -11.92 -14.27 9.23
C THR A 86 -11.23 -15.32 10.09
N GLN A 87 -10.07 -15.83 9.66
CA GLN A 87 -9.28 -16.76 10.47
C GLN A 87 -8.81 -16.13 11.79
N ALA A 88 -8.42 -14.85 11.76
CA ALA A 88 -8.02 -14.10 12.96
C ALA A 88 -9.17 -13.93 13.95
N SER A 89 -10.39 -13.62 13.46
CA SER A 89 -11.56 -13.48 14.32
C SER A 89 -12.01 -14.80 14.94
N GLN A 90 -11.75 -15.92 14.26
CA GLN A 90 -11.97 -17.28 14.75
C GLN A 90 -10.83 -17.79 15.66
N GLY A 91 -9.73 -17.04 15.79
CA GLY A 91 -8.56 -17.43 16.58
C GLY A 91 -7.70 -18.53 15.93
N THR A 92 -7.90 -18.82 14.65
CA THR A 92 -7.11 -19.81 13.89
C THR A 92 -5.87 -19.22 13.24
N PHE A 93 -5.81 -17.90 13.14
CA PHE A 93 -4.64 -17.14 12.70
C PHE A 93 -4.24 -16.11 13.76
N GLU A 94 -2.97 -16.15 14.18
CA GLU A 94 -2.42 -15.17 15.11
C GLU A 94 -1.57 -14.15 14.33
N SER A 95 -1.97 -12.88 14.42
CA SER A 95 -1.28 -11.78 13.76
C SER A 95 -0.19 -11.21 14.67
N VAL A 96 1.07 -11.56 14.43
CA VAL A 96 2.21 -11.14 15.29
C VAL A 96 3.28 -10.41 14.49
N GLY A 97 3.57 -9.17 14.88
CA GLY A 97 4.62 -8.36 14.27
C GLY A 97 4.46 -8.25 12.75
N THR A 98 5.51 -8.58 12.00
CA THR A 98 5.49 -8.54 10.53
C THR A 98 4.70 -9.69 9.90
N ASN A 99 4.32 -10.71 10.67
CA ASN A 99 3.53 -11.86 10.23
C ASN A 99 2.05 -11.60 10.53
N ASP A 100 1.49 -10.60 9.87
CA ASP A 100 0.10 -10.18 10.03
C ASP A 100 -0.70 -10.40 8.73
N VAL A 101 -1.99 -10.10 8.79
CA VAL A 101 -2.97 -10.29 7.70
C VAL A 101 -2.45 -9.72 6.37
N LEU A 102 -1.96 -8.47 6.36
CA LEU A 102 -1.53 -7.83 5.12
C LEU A 102 -0.27 -8.48 4.54
N SER A 103 0.72 -8.83 5.38
CA SER A 103 1.93 -9.48 4.90
C SER A 103 1.66 -10.86 4.30
N HIS A 104 0.75 -11.62 4.92
CA HIS A 104 0.33 -12.93 4.43
C HIS A 104 -0.45 -12.82 3.11
N ALA A 105 -1.43 -11.92 3.03
CA ALA A 105 -2.22 -11.73 1.82
C ALA A 105 -1.37 -11.31 0.60
N LEU A 106 -0.35 -10.48 0.81
CA LEU A 106 0.55 -10.05 -0.26
C LEU A 106 1.70 -11.04 -0.54
N SER A 107 1.86 -12.09 0.29
CA SER A 107 2.92 -13.11 0.17
C SER A 107 4.34 -12.52 -0.01
N ARG A 108 4.59 -11.34 0.57
CA ARG A 108 5.85 -10.59 0.41
C ARG A 108 6.30 -10.07 1.77
N PRO A 109 7.59 -10.23 2.14
CA PRO A 109 8.12 -9.67 3.38
C PRO A 109 8.10 -8.14 3.36
N GLU A 110 8.03 -7.54 4.55
CA GLU A 110 8.01 -6.08 4.70
C GLU A 110 9.36 -5.46 4.36
N HIS A 111 9.34 -4.25 3.78
CA HIS A 111 10.57 -3.56 3.42
C HIS A 111 11.24 -2.96 4.67
N LYS A 112 12.55 -3.19 4.86
CA LYS A 112 13.30 -2.76 6.08
C LYS A 112 13.18 -1.26 6.41
N GLY A 113 12.98 -0.41 5.40
CA GLY A 113 12.91 1.04 5.55
C GLY A 113 11.52 1.64 5.71
N ARG A 114 10.43 0.90 5.43
CA ARG A 114 9.06 1.45 5.45
C ARG A 114 8.01 0.35 5.64
N VAL A 115 6.90 0.69 6.29
CA VAL A 115 5.75 -0.21 6.47
C VAL A 115 4.68 0.06 5.40
N ARG A 116 4.28 -0.97 4.65
CA ARG A 116 3.12 -0.94 3.74
C ARG A 116 1.83 -0.71 4.52
N GLY A 117 0.89 0.02 3.93
CA GLY A 117 -0.34 0.46 4.59
C GLY A 117 -0.15 1.68 5.52
N GLN A 118 1.09 2.12 5.75
CA GLN A 118 1.42 3.25 6.62
C GLN A 118 2.16 4.37 5.86
N SER A 119 2.46 5.46 6.56
CA SER A 119 3.22 6.60 6.00
C SER A 119 4.67 6.23 5.62
N LYS A 120 5.22 6.93 4.62
CA LYS A 120 6.58 6.73 4.06
C LYS A 120 7.70 6.71 5.12
N PHE A 121 7.50 7.37 6.25
CA PHE A 121 8.50 7.55 7.30
C PHE A 121 8.36 6.58 8.48
N VAL A 122 7.40 5.65 8.43
CA VAL A 122 7.17 4.66 9.49
C VAL A 122 8.02 3.43 9.22
N LYS A 123 9.00 3.15 10.10
CA LYS A 123 9.88 1.98 9.98
C LYS A 123 9.24 0.74 10.63
N PRO A 124 9.48 -0.47 10.10
CA PRO A 124 8.99 -1.72 10.70
C PRO A 124 9.38 -1.88 12.17
N SER A 125 10.61 -1.53 12.57
CA SER A 125 11.04 -1.64 13.97
C SER A 125 10.22 -0.77 14.93
N GLN A 126 9.80 0.41 14.47
CA GLN A 126 8.96 1.32 15.26
C GLN A 126 7.50 0.88 15.30
N TYR A 127 6.98 0.36 14.18
CA TYR A 127 5.57 0.00 14.07
C TYR A 127 5.25 -1.35 14.72
N PHE A 128 6.10 -2.35 14.50
CA PHE A 128 5.91 -3.70 15.02
C PHE A 128 6.65 -3.93 16.34
N ASN A 129 7.23 -2.87 16.93
CA ASN A 129 8.03 -2.94 18.17
C ASN A 129 9.11 -4.04 18.11
N LEU A 130 9.81 -4.14 16.98
CA LEU A 130 10.90 -5.11 16.82
C LEU A 130 12.16 -4.57 17.52
N SER A 131 12.75 -5.39 18.39
CA SER A 131 14.03 -5.13 19.06
C SER A 131 15.22 -5.10 18.11
#